data_AF-A0A5K7Z7J2-F1
#
_entry.id   AF-A0A5K7Z7J2-F1
#
_cell.length_a   1.000
_cell.length_b   1.000
_cell.length_c   1.000
_cell.angle_alpha   90.00
_cell.angle_beta   90.00
_cell.angle_gamma   90.00
#
_symmetry.space_group_name_H-M   'P 1'
#
loop_
_entity.id
_entity.type
_entity.pdbx_description
1 polymer ?
#
loop_
_entity_poly.entity_id
_entity_poly.type
_entity_poly.pdbx_seq_one_letter_code
_entity_poly.pdbx_strand_id
1 'polypeptide(L)' 'MGINYIGICCGAGPHHVRAMAEALGRTVPASEYSPAIDLHPIFGDQNSQRKSYVECLYGPRGETPQQ' A
#
# COMPACT_ATOMS: atom_id res chain seq x y z
N MET A 1 -18.80 -0.01 18.68
CA MET A 1 -18.67 -1.49 18.81
C MET A 1 -17.68 -1.78 19.93
N GLY A 2 -18.12 -2.35 21.06
CA GLY A 2 -17.30 -2.56 22.27
C GLY A 2 -16.42 -3.82 22.22
N ILE A 3 -15.69 -4.02 21.13
CA ILE A 3 -14.88 -5.22 20.89
C ILE A 3 -13.46 -4.98 21.41
N ASN A 4 -13.00 -5.83 22.33
CA ASN A 4 -11.67 -5.69 22.95
C ASN A 4 -10.64 -6.70 22.42
N TYR A 5 -11.06 -7.65 21.58
CA TYR A 5 -10.21 -8.67 21.01
C TYR A 5 -10.55 -8.86 19.52
N ILE A 6 -9.58 -8.59 18.65
CA ILE A 6 -9.73 -8.67 17.21
C ILE A 6 -8.61 -9.56 16.69
N GLY A 7 -8.99 -10.68 16.07
CA GLY A 7 -8.09 -11.64 15.46
C GLY A 7 -8.38 -11.83 13.97
N ILE A 8 -7.51 -12.57 13.29
CA ILE A 8 -7.65 -12.92 11.87
C ILE A 8 -7.54 -14.45 11.74
N CYS A 9 -8.29 -15.02 10.82
CA CYS A 9 -8.34 -16.46 10.56
C CYS A 9 -7.27 -16.88 9.52
N CYS A 10 -7.55 -17.93 8.75
CA CYS A 10 -6.68 -18.45 7.71
C CYS A 10 -6.33 -17.37 6.65
N GLY A 11 -5.07 -17.37 6.20
CA GLY A 11 -4.56 -16.37 5.27
C GLY A 11 -4.06 -15.08 5.94
N ALA A 12 -4.06 -15.00 7.27
CA ALA A 12 -3.41 -13.93 8.01
C ALA A 12 -1.89 -13.95 7.82
N GLY A 13 -1.35 -13.02 7.05
CA GLY A 13 0.07 -12.68 7.10
C GLY A 13 0.38 -11.67 8.22
N PRO A 14 1.66 -11.53 8.61
CA PRO A 14 2.09 -10.53 9.60
C PRO A 14 1.69 -9.10 9.24
N HIS A 15 1.66 -8.77 7.95
CA HIS A 15 1.26 -7.47 7.44
C HIS A 15 -0.24 -7.16 7.69
N HIS A 16 -1.10 -8.17 7.75
CA HIS A 16 -2.52 -7.96 8.07
C HIS A 16 -2.70 -7.56 9.55
N VAL A 17 -1.98 -8.22 10.45
CA VAL A 17 -2.02 -7.89 11.89
C VAL A 17 -1.45 -6.50 12.14
N ARG A 18 -0.36 -6.14 11.45
CA ARG A 18 0.19 -4.78 11.48
C ARG A 18 -0.83 -3.75 11.01
N ALA A 19 -1.37 -3.92 9.80
CA ALA A 19 -2.33 -2.98 9.23
C ALA A 19 -3.58 -2.81 10.10
N MET A 20 -4.07 -3.90 10.71
CA MET A 20 -5.16 -3.87 11.68
C MET A 20 -4.79 -3.04 12.92
N ALA A 21 -3.61 -3.24 13.49
CA ALA A 21 -3.15 -2.46 14.65
C ALA A 21 -3.00 -0.97 14.33
N GLU A 22 -2.45 -0.64 13.16
CA GLU A 22 -2.28 0.73 12.68
C GLU A 22 -3.62 1.43 12.42
N ALA A 23 -4.58 0.73 11.82
CA ALA A 23 -5.94 1.24 11.62
C ALA A 23 -6.68 1.52 12.95
N LEU A 24 -6.31 0.83 14.02
CA LEU A 24 -6.79 1.07 15.39
C LEU A 24 -5.99 2.17 16.11
N GLY A 25 -5.06 2.85 15.44
CA GLY A 25 -4.25 3.93 15.99
C GLY A 25 -3.08 3.46 16.87
N ARG A 26 -2.66 2.20 16.76
CA ARG A 26 -1.51 1.67 17.51
C ARG A 26 -0.25 1.70 16.65
N THR A 27 0.86 2.11 17.27
CA THR A 27 2.21 1.95 16.68
C THR A 27 2.79 0.63 17.15
N VAL A 28 3.25 -0.21 16.21
CA VAL A 28 3.86 -1.51 16.49
C VAL A 28 5.30 -1.54 15.98
N PRO A 29 6.18 -2.44 16.46
CA PRO A 29 7.54 -2.54 15.94
C PRO A 29 7.59 -2.72 14.42
N ALA A 30 6.66 -3.49 13.86
CA ALA A 30 6.59 -3.70 12.42
C ALA A 30 6.14 -2.47 11.61
N SER A 31 5.69 -1.38 12.25
CA SER A 31 5.22 -0.16 11.59
C SER A 31 6.31 0.53 10.78
N GLU A 32 7.59 0.31 11.09
CA GLU A 32 8.70 0.80 10.26
C GLU A 32 8.67 0.23 8.82
N TYR A 33 8.07 -0.96 8.64
CA TYR A 33 7.95 -1.63 7.35
C TYR A 33 6.59 -1.38 6.68
N SER A 34 5.85 -0.37 7.14
CA SER A 34 4.56 -0.01 6.56
C SER A 34 4.75 0.64 5.18
N PRO A 35 3.98 0.20 4.18
CA PRO A 35 4.07 0.79 2.85
C PRO A 35 3.61 2.24 2.89
N ALA A 36 4.32 3.11 2.16
CA ALA A 36 3.91 4.49 1.97
C ALA A 36 2.65 4.53 1.09
N ILE A 37 1.49 4.79 1.71
CA ILE A 37 0.19 4.84 1.01
C ILE A 37 0.15 5.96 -0.02
N ASP A 38 0.88 7.06 0.20
CA ASP A 38 0.98 8.18 -0.75
C ASP A 38 1.53 7.77 -2.12
N LEU A 39 2.30 6.68 -2.18
CA LEU A 39 2.85 6.10 -3.40
C LEU A 39 1.95 4.98 -3.98
N HIS A 40 0.84 4.65 -3.32
CA HIS A 40 -0.03 3.58 -3.77
C HIS A 40 -0.71 3.96 -5.10
N PRO A 41 -0.59 3.16 -6.18
CA PRO A 41 -1.07 3.55 -7.51
C PRO A 41 -2.57 3.91 -7.57
N ILE A 42 -3.36 3.33 -6.67
CA ILE A 42 -4.82 3.50 -6.60
C ILE A 42 -5.23 4.52 -5.52
N PHE A 43 -4.53 4.54 -4.39
CA PHE A 43 -4.97 5.25 -3.17
C PHE A 43 -4.08 6.41 -2.77
N GLY A 44 -2.90 6.52 -3.38
CA GLY A 44 -1.92 7.56 -3.10
C GLY A 44 -2.29 8.91 -3.64
N ASP A 45 -1.32 9.82 -3.62
CA ASP A 45 -1.54 11.21 -4.04
C ASP A 45 -1.94 11.27 -5.52
N GLN A 46 -3.13 11.85 -5.75
CA GLN A 46 -3.71 12.05 -7.07
C GLN A 46 -2.95 13.11 -7.88
N ASN A 47 -2.19 13.98 -7.22
CA ASN A 47 -1.30 14.95 -7.85
C ASN A 47 0.08 14.36 -8.16
N SER A 48 0.44 13.21 -7.58
CA SER A 48 1.64 12.50 -7.97
C SER A 48 1.46 12.02 -9.41
N GLN A 49 2.39 12.39 -10.29
CA GLN A 49 2.32 12.02 -11.71
C GLN A 49 2.28 10.49 -11.80
N ARG A 50 1.13 9.93 -12.19
CA ARG A 50 0.98 8.51 -12.49
C ARG A 50 1.77 8.18 -13.74
N LYS A 51 3.07 7.96 -13.57
CA LYS A 51 3.89 7.36 -14.62
C LYS A 51 3.36 5.95 -14.87
N SER A 52 3.32 5.57 -16.13
CA SER A 52 2.91 4.23 -16.50
C SER A 52 3.82 3.22 -15.82
N TYR A 53 3.27 2.19 -15.17
CA TYR A 53 4.07 1.19 -14.46
C TYR A 53 5.11 0.52 -15.40
N VAL A 54 4.78 0.39 -16.69
CA VAL A 54 5.73 -0.09 -17.69
C VAL A 54 6.89 0.87 -17.95
N GLU A 55 6.69 2.17 -17.82
CA GLU A 55 7.76 3.16 -17.94
C GLU A 55 8.67 3.15 -16.70
N CYS A 56 8.09 2.99 -15.50
CA CYS A 56 8.86 2.86 -14.26
C CYS A 56 9.70 1.57 -14.21
N LEU A 57 9.14 0.44 -14.68
CA LEU A 57 9.83 -0.85 -14.65
C LEU A 57 10.86 -1.03 -15.76
N TYR A 58 10.55 -0.58 -16.97
CA TYR A 58 11.33 -0.90 -18.17
C TYR A 58 12.08 0.30 -18.74
N GLY A 59 12.03 1.45 -18.07
CA GLY A 59 12.56 2.72 -18.57
C GLY A 59 11.67 3.34 -19.65
N PRO A 60 12.00 4.56 -20.12
CA PRO A 60 11.26 5.20 -21.19
C PRO A 60 11.37 4.35 -22.44
N ARG A 61 10.24 3.74 -22.86
CA ARG A 61 10.15 3.14 -24.19
C ARG A 61 10.13 4.29 -25.18
N GLY A 62 11.12 4.32 -26.07
CA GLY A 62 11.08 5.18 -27.24
C GLY A 62 9.71 5.10 -27.89
N GLU A 63 9.15 6.26 -28.19
CA GLU A 63 7.80 6.52 -28.65
C GLU A 63 7.21 5.38 -29.50
N THR A 64 6.03 4.90 -29.11
CA THR A 64 5.14 4.22 -30.06
C THR A 64 3.83 5.02 -30.08
N PRO A 65 3.38 5.50 -31.26
CA PRO A 65 2.24 6.40 -31.38
C PRO A 65 0.96 5.83 -30.75
N GLN A 66 0.26 6.71 -30.03
CA GLN A 66 -1.08 6.50 -29.50
C GLN A 66 -2.07 6.14 -30.63
N GLN A 67 -2.87 5.11 -30.40
CA GLN A 67 -4.21 4.99 -30.99
C GLN A 67 -5.22 5.63 -30.05
#